data_AF-A0AA92EB89-F1
#
_entry.id   AF-A0AA92EB89-F1
#
_cell.length_a   1.000
_cell.length_b   1.000
_cell.length_c   1.000
_cell.angle_alpha   90.00
_cell.angle_beta   90.00
_cell.angle_gamma   90.00
#
_symmetry.space_group_name_H-M   'P 1'
#
loop_
_entity.id
_entity.type
_entity.pdbx_description
1 polymer ?
#
loop_
_entity_poly.entity_id
_entity_poly.type
_entity_poly.pdbx_seq_one_letter_code
_entity_poly.pdbx_strand_id
1 'polypeptide(L)'
;MADRSAESWYPTAAYLYVLHLDGLALAWEYLRRHPDYRHDWLRRRRQPDVAHRWGLRMLEDPALDARDAHPAWFPGHPCTAQLHPDIDPPSDATAFEFWRIPGQKHLVHDGRRLMLATQWPGCCMRLTLAPSLEDGMAYVYAIRSCDMPCARHCMLRAELDKLAVSSEGTPAAVARPRPAPTALRELHTLQALDGSLAGASLREVAEGVFGTDAVVKGWYADGGLRSRVRRLVRRGLTLMRGGYRRLAQLK
;
A
#
# COMPACT_ATOMS: atom_id res chain seq x y z
N MET A 1 -10.05 36.11 -8.33
CA MET A 1 -8.85 35.76 -7.53
C MET A 1 -9.26 34.59 -6.66
N ALA A 2 -9.15 33.37 -7.20
CA ALA A 2 -9.68 32.19 -6.51
C ALA A 2 -8.80 31.91 -5.28
N ASP A 3 -9.45 31.84 -4.13
CA ASP A 3 -8.86 31.36 -2.89
C ASP A 3 -8.44 29.90 -3.11
N ARG A 4 -7.17 29.70 -3.50
CA ARG A 4 -6.50 28.38 -3.61
C ARG A 4 -6.24 27.86 -2.20
N SER A 5 -7.29 27.75 -1.40
CA SER A 5 -7.24 27.42 0.02
C SER A 5 -6.44 26.13 0.23
N ALA A 6 -5.14 26.30 0.51
CA ALA A 6 -4.15 25.27 0.78
C ALA A 6 -4.28 24.01 -0.09
N GLU A 7 -3.83 24.07 -1.35
CA GLU A 7 -3.73 22.89 -2.22
C GLU A 7 -2.95 21.78 -1.48
N SER A 8 -3.67 20.81 -0.90
CA SER A 8 -3.14 19.79 0.03
C SER A 8 -2.05 18.92 -0.58
N TRP A 9 -1.91 18.96 -1.90
CA TRP A 9 -0.89 18.24 -2.65
C TRP A 9 0.48 18.94 -2.64
N TYR A 10 0.54 20.24 -2.31
CA TYR A 10 1.77 21.03 -2.39
C TYR A 10 2.84 20.57 -1.38
N PRO A 11 2.53 20.27 -0.11
CA PRO A 11 3.56 19.86 0.85
C PRO A 11 4.03 18.42 0.60
N THR A 12 5.27 18.23 0.14
CA THR A 12 5.89 16.90 -0.06
C THR A 12 5.89 16.05 1.22
N ALA A 13 5.92 16.69 2.39
CA ALA A 13 5.82 16.03 3.70
C ALA A 13 4.53 15.18 3.84
N ALA A 14 3.43 15.61 3.22
CA ALA A 14 2.17 14.88 3.22
C ALA A 14 2.26 13.51 2.52
N TYR A 15 3.33 13.24 1.75
CA TYR A 15 3.53 12.00 1.00
C TYR A 15 4.65 11.11 1.56
N LEU A 16 5.30 11.49 2.67
CA LEU A 16 6.40 10.69 3.24
C LEU A 16 5.98 9.27 3.62
N TYR A 17 4.70 9.05 3.95
CA TYR A 17 4.16 7.72 4.23
C TYR A 17 4.27 6.75 3.03
N VAL A 18 4.33 7.28 1.80
CA VAL A 18 4.48 6.49 0.56
C VAL A 18 5.77 5.67 0.57
N LEU A 19 6.79 6.14 1.29
CA LEU A 19 8.09 5.45 1.40
C LEU A 19 8.02 4.12 2.16
N HIS A 20 6.87 3.81 2.77
CA HIS A 20 6.65 2.62 3.58
C HIS A 20 5.52 1.73 3.07
N LEU A 21 4.93 2.06 1.92
CA LEU A 21 3.82 1.30 1.38
C LEU A 21 4.29 0.02 0.68
N ASP A 22 3.57 -1.06 0.91
CA ASP A 22 3.66 -2.27 0.09
C ASP A 22 2.96 -2.08 -1.26
N GLY A 23 3.04 -3.07 -2.15
CA GLY A 23 2.44 -3.01 -3.48
C GLY A 23 0.91 -2.85 -3.46
N LEU A 24 0.22 -3.44 -2.49
CA LEU A 24 -1.24 -3.37 -2.37
C LEU A 24 -1.70 -1.99 -1.88
N ALA A 25 -0.99 -1.45 -0.89
CA ALA A 25 -1.18 -0.11 -0.36
C ALA A 25 -0.88 0.96 -1.42
N LEU A 26 0.18 0.77 -2.21
CA LEU A 26 0.48 1.67 -3.33
C LEU A 26 -0.59 1.58 -4.43
N ALA A 27 -1.08 0.37 -4.74
CA ALA A 27 -2.18 0.19 -5.68
C ALA A 27 -3.45 0.92 -5.24
N TRP A 28 -3.73 0.89 -3.93
CA TRP A 28 -4.85 1.62 -3.33
C TRP A 28 -4.73 3.12 -3.53
N GLU A 29 -3.56 3.70 -3.29
CA GLU A 29 -3.36 5.14 -3.51
C GLU A 29 -3.71 5.55 -4.94
N TYR A 30 -3.32 4.76 -5.94
CA TYR A 30 -3.71 5.06 -7.32
C TYR A 30 -5.22 4.84 -7.57
N LEU A 31 -5.80 3.76 -7.04
CA LEU A 31 -7.23 3.45 -7.23
C LEU A 31 -8.15 4.50 -6.60
N ARG A 32 -7.90 4.91 -5.35
CA ARG A 32 -8.76 5.85 -4.61
C ARG A 32 -8.83 7.25 -5.24
N ARG A 33 -7.88 7.56 -6.14
CA ARG A 33 -7.83 8.80 -6.93
C ARG A 33 -8.63 8.73 -8.23
N HIS A 34 -9.07 7.54 -8.64
CA HIS A 34 -9.84 7.37 -9.86
C HIS A 34 -11.24 7.99 -9.72
N PRO A 35 -11.65 8.93 -10.60
CA PRO A 35 -12.96 9.58 -10.52
C PRO A 35 -14.13 8.58 -10.52
N ASP A 36 -14.10 7.61 -11.44
CA ASP A 36 -15.19 6.64 -11.52
C ASP A 36 -15.24 5.70 -10.29
N TYR A 37 -14.11 5.41 -9.63
CA TYR A 37 -14.12 4.63 -8.39
C TYR A 37 -14.84 5.41 -7.29
N ARG A 38 -14.54 6.72 -7.17
CA ARG A 38 -15.22 7.61 -6.22
C ARG A 38 -16.72 7.71 -6.51
N HIS A 39 -17.10 7.74 -7.78
CA HIS A 39 -18.50 7.74 -8.19
C HIS A 39 -19.22 6.44 -7.84
N ASP A 40 -18.59 5.29 -8.08
CA ASP A 40 -19.11 3.99 -7.71
C ASP A 40 -19.23 3.86 -6.17
N TRP A 41 -18.27 4.38 -5.40
CA TRP A 41 -18.33 4.45 -3.94
C TRP A 41 -19.56 5.19 -3.42
N LEU A 42 -19.91 6.33 -4.03
CA LEU A 42 -21.12 7.07 -3.67
C LEU A 42 -22.40 6.28 -3.97
N ARG A 43 -22.36 5.39 -4.98
CA ARG A 43 -23.49 4.57 -5.42
C ARG A 43 -23.47 3.14 -4.85
N ARG A 44 -22.54 2.83 -3.95
CA ARG A 44 -22.27 1.46 -3.45
C ARG A 44 -23.51 0.70 -2.95
N ARG A 45 -24.47 1.39 -2.32
CA ARG A 45 -25.71 0.77 -1.82
C ARG A 45 -26.59 0.18 -2.93
N ARG A 46 -26.46 0.65 -4.17
CA ARG A 46 -27.27 0.22 -5.31
C ARG A 46 -26.57 -0.85 -6.18
N GLN A 47 -25.27 -1.04 -6.00
CA GLN A 47 -24.45 -1.90 -6.86
C GLN A 47 -23.37 -2.62 -6.03
N PRO A 48 -23.75 -3.62 -5.22
CA PRO A 48 -22.81 -4.33 -4.36
C PRO A 48 -21.67 -5.01 -5.16
N ASP A 49 -21.96 -5.48 -6.38
CA ASP A 49 -21.00 -6.21 -7.20
C ASP A 49 -19.99 -5.31 -7.92
N VAL A 50 -20.15 -3.98 -7.89
CA VAL A 50 -19.26 -3.05 -8.60
C VAL A 50 -17.82 -3.08 -8.10
N ALA A 51 -17.60 -3.55 -6.86
CA ALA A 51 -16.27 -3.79 -6.32
C ALA A 51 -15.44 -4.72 -7.23
N HIS A 52 -16.10 -5.70 -7.87
CA HIS A 52 -15.42 -6.71 -8.68
C HIS A 52 -14.71 -6.08 -9.89
N ARG A 53 -15.36 -5.07 -10.49
CA ARG A 53 -14.79 -4.26 -11.58
C ARG A 53 -13.48 -3.61 -11.17
N TRP A 54 -13.24 -3.33 -9.90
CA TRP A 54 -12.01 -2.69 -9.40
C TRP A 54 -10.98 -3.68 -8.87
N GLY A 55 -11.27 -4.99 -8.96
CA GLY A 55 -10.42 -6.04 -8.39
C GLY A 55 -10.54 -6.16 -6.87
N LEU A 56 -11.60 -5.61 -6.29
CA LEU A 56 -11.91 -5.69 -4.87
C LEU A 56 -13.12 -6.60 -4.64
N ARG A 57 -13.15 -7.28 -3.48
CA ARG A 57 -14.33 -8.01 -2.99
C ARG A 57 -15.42 -7.07 -2.50
N MET A 58 -15.00 -6.00 -1.84
CA MET A 58 -15.86 -4.96 -1.30
C MET A 58 -15.19 -3.60 -1.55
N LEU A 59 -15.99 -2.58 -1.83
CA LEU A 59 -15.45 -1.23 -1.96
C LEU A 59 -14.91 -0.74 -0.61
N GLU A 60 -13.82 0.01 -0.68
CA GLU A 60 -13.18 0.73 0.43
C GLU A 60 -13.40 2.24 0.26
N ASP A 61 -13.46 2.99 1.37
CA ASP A 61 -13.70 4.44 1.33
C ASP A 61 -12.51 5.20 0.69
N PRO A 62 -12.67 5.82 -0.50
CA PRO A 62 -11.57 6.53 -1.17
C PRO A 62 -11.07 7.76 -0.39
N ALA A 63 -11.79 8.23 0.63
CA ALA A 63 -11.32 9.28 1.52
C ALA A 63 -10.14 8.83 2.40
N LEU A 64 -10.05 7.53 2.71
CA LEU A 64 -8.98 6.95 3.52
C LEU A 64 -7.75 6.67 2.66
N ASP A 65 -6.58 7.12 3.11
CA ASP A 65 -5.31 6.73 2.48
C ASP A 65 -4.81 5.38 3.01
N ALA A 66 -3.74 4.87 2.43
CA ALA A 66 -3.23 3.53 2.64
C ALA A 66 -2.68 3.26 4.06
N ARG A 67 -2.61 4.28 4.93
CA ARG A 67 -2.33 4.09 6.35
C ARG A 67 -3.53 3.51 7.09
N ASP A 68 -4.73 3.97 6.72
CA ASP A 68 -5.98 3.65 7.41
C ASP A 68 -6.87 2.71 6.58
N ALA A 69 -6.71 2.70 5.26
CA ALA A 69 -7.48 1.87 4.35
C ALA A 69 -6.89 0.47 4.19
N HIS A 70 -7.75 -0.54 4.17
CA HIS A 70 -7.34 -1.94 4.01
C HIS A 70 -8.17 -2.64 2.93
N PRO A 71 -7.98 -2.26 1.65
CA PRO A 71 -8.85 -2.74 0.59
C PRO A 71 -8.83 -4.26 0.46
N ALA A 72 -10.02 -4.82 0.32
CA ALA A 72 -10.27 -6.25 0.16
C ALA A 72 -9.95 -6.73 -1.27
N TRP A 73 -8.69 -6.68 -1.69
CA TRP A 73 -8.27 -7.18 -3.01
C TRP A 73 -8.63 -8.66 -3.24
N PHE A 74 -8.98 -9.02 -4.48
CA PHE A 74 -9.20 -10.43 -4.80
C PHE A 74 -7.95 -11.28 -4.55
N PRO A 75 -8.14 -12.59 -4.29
CA PRO A 75 -7.05 -13.54 -4.21
C PRO A 75 -6.27 -13.55 -5.52
N GLY A 76 -4.94 -13.52 -5.42
CA GLY A 76 -4.07 -13.43 -6.58
C GLY A 76 -2.73 -12.79 -6.25
N HIS A 77 -2.68 -12.00 -5.17
CA HIS A 77 -1.41 -11.48 -4.67
C HIS A 77 -0.56 -12.63 -4.09
N PRO A 78 0.64 -12.91 -4.64
CA PRO A 78 1.49 -14.04 -4.24
C PRO A 78 2.21 -13.84 -2.90
N CYS A 79 1.80 -12.86 -2.08
CA CYS A 79 2.51 -12.49 -0.85
C CYS A 79 1.58 -12.34 0.37
N THR A 80 0.57 -13.21 0.50
CA THR A 80 -0.24 -13.31 1.72
C THR A 80 -0.05 -14.69 2.30
N ALA A 81 0.45 -14.76 3.53
CA ALA A 81 0.49 -16.01 4.27
C ALA A 81 -0.85 -16.26 4.95
N GLN A 82 -1.20 -17.53 5.11
CA GLN A 82 -2.41 -17.96 5.79
C GLN A 82 -1.99 -18.65 7.09
N LEU A 83 -2.52 -18.21 8.21
CA LEU A 83 -2.31 -18.86 9.50
C LEU A 83 -3.44 -19.85 9.75
N HIS A 84 -3.08 -21.07 10.12
CA HIS A 84 -4.00 -22.17 10.41
C HIS A 84 -3.64 -22.79 11.76
N PRO A 85 -4.60 -23.36 12.50
CA PRO A 85 -4.27 -24.21 13.64
C PRO A 85 -3.35 -25.34 13.18
N ASP A 86 -2.36 -25.64 14.01
CA ASP A 86 -1.57 -26.85 13.83
C ASP A 86 -2.47 -28.07 14.11
N ILE A 87 -2.43 -29.06 13.22
CA ILE A 87 -3.29 -30.24 13.29
C ILE A 87 -2.70 -31.28 14.26
N ASP A 88 -1.39 -31.28 14.45
CA ASP A 88 -0.68 -32.22 15.33
C ASP A 88 0.50 -31.52 16.03
N PRO A 89 0.21 -30.61 16.97
CA PRO A 89 1.23 -29.75 17.56
C PRO A 89 2.18 -30.54 18.47
N PRO A 90 3.50 -30.44 18.28
CA PRO A 90 4.48 -30.94 19.26
C PRO A 90 4.41 -30.15 20.57
N SER A 91 5.02 -30.67 21.65
CA SER A 91 4.96 -30.05 22.97
C SER A 91 5.65 -28.68 23.07
N ASP A 92 6.50 -28.33 22.09
CA ASP A 92 7.22 -27.06 21.96
C ASP A 92 6.66 -26.18 20.82
N ALA A 93 5.47 -26.49 20.31
CA ALA A 93 4.83 -25.72 19.25
C ALA A 93 4.66 -24.24 19.63
N THR A 94 4.94 -23.35 18.67
CA THR A 94 4.72 -21.91 18.87
C THR A 94 3.22 -21.60 18.89
N ALA A 95 2.75 -21.01 19.99
CA ALA A 95 1.38 -20.53 20.09
C ALA A 95 1.17 -19.28 19.22
N PHE A 96 -0.02 -19.17 18.63
CA PHE A 96 -0.49 -17.97 17.98
C PHE A 96 -0.90 -16.97 19.06
N GLU A 97 -0.01 -16.01 19.33
CA GLU A 97 -0.27 -14.95 20.28
C GLU A 97 -0.51 -13.64 19.52
N PHE A 98 -1.78 -13.31 19.28
CA PHE A 98 -2.20 -12.17 18.47
C PHE A 98 -1.56 -10.86 18.97
N TRP A 99 -1.50 -10.70 20.29
CA TRP A 99 -0.96 -9.51 20.94
C TRP A 99 0.57 -9.40 20.84
N ARG A 100 1.29 -10.51 20.61
CA ARG A 100 2.76 -10.52 20.45
C ARG A 100 3.25 -10.24 19.03
N ILE A 101 2.36 -10.30 18.05
CA ILE A 101 2.68 -9.81 16.71
C ILE A 101 3.21 -8.36 16.89
N PRO A 102 4.26 -7.91 16.21
CA PRO A 102 4.76 -6.55 16.37
C PRO A 102 3.85 -5.54 15.64
N GLY A 103 4.03 -4.27 15.96
CA GLY A 103 3.45 -3.16 15.20
C GLY A 103 1.96 -2.90 15.37
N GLN A 104 1.48 -1.93 14.61
CA GLN A 104 0.07 -1.56 14.52
C GLN A 104 -0.69 -2.64 13.75
N LYS A 105 -1.80 -3.11 14.31
CA LYS A 105 -2.62 -4.21 13.78
C LYS A 105 -3.95 -3.69 13.32
N HIS A 106 -4.36 -4.11 12.15
CA HIS A 106 -5.68 -3.85 11.60
C HIS A 106 -6.31 -5.17 11.19
N LEU A 107 -7.45 -5.46 11.79
CA LEU A 107 -8.20 -6.67 11.58
C LEU A 107 -9.44 -6.34 10.75
N VAL A 108 -9.56 -6.95 9.58
CA VAL A 108 -10.61 -6.63 8.61
C VAL A 108 -11.24 -7.91 8.09
N HIS A 109 -12.56 -7.97 8.07
CA HIS A 109 -13.30 -9.06 7.46
C HIS A 109 -13.66 -8.70 6.01
N ASP A 110 -13.16 -9.45 5.02
CA ASP A 110 -13.33 -9.15 3.59
C ASP A 110 -14.66 -9.67 3.00
N GLY A 111 -15.59 -10.08 3.86
CA GLY A 111 -16.83 -10.77 3.51
C GLY A 111 -16.70 -12.29 3.42
N ARG A 112 -15.47 -12.83 3.44
CA ARG A 112 -15.22 -14.29 3.40
C ARG A 112 -14.21 -14.76 4.45
N ARG A 113 -13.21 -13.94 4.76
CA ARG A 113 -12.09 -14.30 5.64
C ARG A 113 -11.70 -13.11 6.50
N LEU A 114 -11.07 -13.43 7.62
CA LEU A 114 -10.43 -12.46 8.49
C LEU A 114 -9.01 -12.20 7.99
N MET A 115 -8.71 -10.94 7.71
CA MET A 115 -7.38 -10.48 7.28
C MET A 115 -6.76 -9.63 8.38
N LEU A 116 -5.49 -9.88 8.68
CA LEU A 116 -4.68 -9.10 9.58
C LEU A 116 -3.61 -8.35 8.77
N ALA A 117 -3.68 -7.02 8.76
CA ALA A 117 -2.58 -6.18 8.30
C ALA A 117 -1.79 -5.71 9.52
N THR A 118 -0.49 -5.96 9.52
CA THR A 118 0.42 -5.48 10.56
C THR A 118 1.52 -4.63 9.95
N GLN A 119 1.81 -3.50 10.59
CA GLN A 119 2.81 -2.54 10.17
C GLN A 119 3.72 -2.20 11.33
N TRP A 120 5.02 -2.39 11.13
CA TRP A 120 6.06 -1.97 12.07
C TRP A 120 7.24 -1.38 11.29
N PRO A 121 8.23 -0.80 11.99
CA PRO A 121 9.32 -0.16 11.30
C PRO A 121 10.06 -1.07 10.30
N GLY A 122 9.84 -0.84 9.00
CA GLY A 122 10.53 -1.53 7.91
C GLY A 122 9.77 -2.72 7.33
N CYS A 123 8.59 -3.06 7.85
CA CYS A 123 7.79 -4.17 7.37
C CYS A 123 6.29 -3.85 7.39
N CYS A 124 5.62 -4.25 6.31
CA CYS A 124 4.17 -4.32 6.23
C CYS A 124 3.85 -5.76 5.81
N MET A 125 3.04 -6.44 6.62
CA MET A 125 2.66 -7.81 6.35
C MET A 125 1.15 -7.94 6.39
N ARG A 126 0.62 -8.75 5.47
CA ARG A 126 -0.79 -9.07 5.37
C ARG A 126 -0.96 -10.58 5.49
N LEU A 127 -1.76 -10.97 6.46
CA LEU A 127 -2.07 -12.35 6.81
C LEU A 127 -3.55 -12.62 6.61
N THR A 128 -3.89 -13.86 6.29
CA THR A 128 -5.26 -14.38 6.41
C THR A 128 -5.29 -15.32 7.59
N LEU A 129 -6.30 -15.18 8.45
CA LEU A 129 -6.51 -16.08 9.58
C LEU A 129 -7.57 -17.11 9.22
N ALA A 130 -7.30 -18.38 9.49
CA ALA A 130 -8.31 -19.42 9.40
C ALA A 130 -9.43 -19.15 10.42
N PRO A 131 -10.70 -19.43 10.09
CA PRO A 131 -11.82 -19.18 11.02
C PRO A 131 -11.72 -19.94 12.35
N SER A 132 -10.99 -21.05 12.37
CA SER A 132 -10.79 -21.90 13.55
C SER A 132 -9.52 -21.59 14.34
N LEU A 133 -8.75 -20.55 13.94
CA LEU A 133 -7.54 -20.16 14.66
C LEU A 133 -7.88 -19.20 15.80
N GLU A 134 -7.57 -19.60 17.02
CA GLU A 134 -7.76 -18.80 18.23
C GLU A 134 -6.43 -18.42 18.89
N ASP A 135 -6.45 -17.36 19.69
CA ASP A 135 -5.29 -16.94 20.49
C ASP A 135 -4.88 -18.05 21.47
N GLY A 136 -3.59 -18.34 21.54
CA GLY A 136 -3.01 -19.42 22.34
C GLY A 136 -2.95 -20.78 21.65
N MET A 137 -3.59 -20.98 20.49
CA MET A 137 -3.47 -22.24 19.74
C MET A 137 -2.12 -22.36 19.05
N ALA A 138 -1.54 -23.56 19.01
CA ALA A 138 -0.43 -23.84 18.10
C ALA A 138 -0.85 -23.56 16.65
N TYR A 139 0.05 -22.98 15.86
CA TYR A 139 -0.27 -22.59 14.49
C TYR A 139 0.84 -22.93 13.52
N VAL A 140 0.42 -23.11 12.26
CA VAL A 140 1.29 -23.20 11.10
C VAL A 140 0.93 -22.09 10.12
N TYR A 141 1.87 -21.72 9.26
CA TYR A 141 1.60 -20.80 8.16
C TYR A 141 1.72 -21.51 6.80
N ALA A 142 0.77 -21.23 5.92
CA ALA A 142 0.78 -21.68 4.54
C ALA A 142 0.99 -20.49 3.60
N ILE A 143 1.98 -20.60 2.72
CA ILE A 143 2.19 -19.67 1.61
C ILE A 143 1.70 -20.36 0.34
N ARG A 144 0.98 -19.62 -0.51
CA ARG A 144 0.48 -20.17 -1.78
C ARG A 144 1.66 -20.64 -2.63
N SER A 145 1.59 -21.87 -3.13
CA SER A 145 2.58 -22.39 -4.07
C SER A 145 2.70 -21.49 -5.31
N CYS A 146 3.93 -21.29 -5.77
CA CYS A 146 4.25 -20.58 -6.99
C CYS A 146 5.18 -21.45 -7.83
N ASP A 147 5.15 -21.28 -9.16
CA ASP A 147 5.89 -22.12 -10.08
C ASP A 147 7.42 -22.05 -9.87
N MET A 148 7.94 -20.99 -9.24
CA MET A 148 9.34 -20.84 -8.84
C MET A 148 9.48 -20.05 -7.54
N PRO A 149 10.28 -20.50 -6.54
CA PRO A 149 10.57 -19.72 -5.34
C PRO A 149 11.19 -18.37 -5.71
N CYS A 150 10.38 -17.31 -5.67
CA CYS A 150 10.86 -15.97 -5.99
C CYS A 150 11.33 -15.25 -4.73
N ALA A 151 12.18 -14.22 -4.88
CA ALA A 151 12.73 -13.45 -3.76
C ALA A 151 11.66 -12.96 -2.75
N ARG A 152 10.43 -12.74 -3.21
CA ARG A 152 9.29 -12.35 -2.36
C ARG A 152 8.84 -13.44 -1.39
N HIS A 153 8.87 -14.71 -1.79
CA HIS A 153 8.56 -15.83 -0.90
C HIS A 153 9.61 -15.96 0.20
N CYS A 154 10.89 -15.84 -0.17
CA CYS A 154 11.99 -15.85 0.79
C CYS A 154 11.89 -14.68 1.79
N MET A 155 11.57 -13.47 1.30
CA MET A 155 11.34 -12.32 2.19
C MET A 155 10.14 -12.53 3.10
N LEU A 156 9.00 -12.98 2.57
CA LEU A 156 7.80 -13.23 3.38
C LEU A 156 8.07 -14.28 4.46
N ARG A 157 8.76 -15.38 4.12
CA ARG A 157 9.16 -16.40 5.09
C ARG A 157 10.08 -15.82 6.16
N ALA A 158 11.11 -15.07 5.77
CA ALA A 158 12.03 -14.44 6.73
C ALA A 158 11.31 -13.45 7.68
N GLU A 159 10.30 -12.72 7.21
CA GLU A 159 9.50 -11.85 8.07
C GLU A 159 8.54 -12.64 8.98
N LEU A 160 8.00 -13.78 8.52
CA LEU A 160 7.19 -14.68 9.36
C LEU A 160 8.03 -15.35 10.45
N ASP A 161 9.26 -15.78 10.12
CA ASP A 161 10.18 -16.39 11.08
C ASP A 161 10.50 -15.41 12.23
N LYS A 162 10.60 -14.11 11.93
CA LYS A 162 10.78 -13.06 12.95
C LYS A 162 9.58 -12.90 13.89
N LEU A 163 8.39 -13.34 13.51
CA LEU A 163 7.21 -13.33 14.41
C LEU A 163 7.25 -14.48 15.40
N ALA A 164 7.80 -15.62 14.99
CA ALA A 164 7.91 -16.82 15.81
C ALA A 164 8.99 -16.67 16.89
N VAL A 165 10.07 -15.94 16.58
CA VAL A 165 11.09 -15.59 17.58
C VAL A 165 10.53 -14.52 18.51
N SER A 166 10.39 -14.87 19.79
CA SER A 166 9.96 -13.96 20.86
C SER A 166 10.61 -12.58 20.75
N SER A 167 9.79 -11.53 20.65
CA SER A 167 10.28 -10.15 20.68
C SER A 167 10.76 -9.78 22.08
N GLU A 168 11.98 -10.20 22.43
CA GLU A 168 12.75 -9.53 23.47
C GLU A 168 13.33 -8.25 22.86
N GLY A 169 12.84 -7.11 23.35
CA GLY A 169 13.39 -5.79 23.06
C GLY A 169 13.18 -5.31 21.62
N THR A 170 12.00 -4.79 21.31
CA THR A 170 11.87 -3.92 20.12
C THR A 170 12.76 -2.68 20.36
N PRO A 171 13.82 -2.45 19.58
CA PRO A 171 14.65 -1.25 19.76
C PRO A 171 13.79 -0.01 19.56
N ALA A 172 13.89 0.94 20.49
CA ALA A 172 13.08 2.17 20.52
C ALA A 172 13.22 3.01 19.23
N ALA A 173 14.33 2.87 18.51
CA ALA A 173 14.53 3.43 17.18
C ALA A 173 15.52 2.58 16.37
N VAL A 174 15.23 2.39 15.09
CA VAL A 174 16.16 1.76 14.12
C VAL A 174 16.47 2.78 13.04
N ALA A 175 17.74 3.13 12.90
CA ALA A 175 18.21 3.95 11.79
C ALA A 175 17.97 3.20 10.48
N ARG A 176 17.30 3.85 9.52
CA ARG A 176 16.98 3.25 8.23
C ARG A 176 17.90 3.76 7.13
N PRO A 177 18.19 2.93 6.12
CA PRO A 177 18.87 3.40 4.93
C PRO A 177 18.04 4.49 4.26
N ARG A 178 18.73 5.37 3.54
CA ARG A 178 18.08 6.39 2.71
C ARG A 178 17.04 5.74 1.78
N PRO A 179 15.85 6.34 1.59
CA PRO A 179 14.85 5.77 0.70
C PRO A 179 15.42 5.50 -0.69
N ALA A 180 15.08 4.33 -1.23
CA ALA A 180 15.52 3.95 -2.56
C ALA A 180 15.01 4.95 -3.63
N PRO A 181 15.77 5.17 -4.73
CA PRO A 181 15.32 6.06 -5.81
C PRO A 181 13.94 5.70 -6.39
N THR A 182 13.58 4.41 -6.38
CA THR A 182 12.26 3.92 -6.79
C THR A 182 11.15 4.40 -5.86
N ALA A 183 11.35 4.33 -4.53
CA ALA A 183 10.39 4.80 -3.54
C ALA A 183 10.16 6.32 -3.64
N LEU A 184 11.23 7.10 -3.79
CA LEU A 184 11.13 8.55 -4.04
C LEU A 184 10.39 8.86 -5.34
N ARG A 185 10.56 8.04 -6.37
CA ARG A 185 9.82 8.20 -7.63
C ARG A 185 8.33 7.91 -7.44
N GLU A 186 7.94 6.91 -6.64
CA GLU A 186 6.52 6.67 -6.33
C GLU A 186 5.89 7.85 -5.61
N LEU A 187 6.58 8.36 -4.58
CA LEU A 187 6.17 9.55 -3.83
C LEU A 187 5.91 10.74 -4.77
N HIS A 188 6.90 11.10 -5.59
CA HIS A 188 6.75 12.21 -6.54
C HIS A 188 5.72 11.93 -7.63
N THR A 189 5.46 10.66 -7.97
CA THR A 189 4.42 10.31 -8.94
C THR A 189 3.03 10.58 -8.37
N LEU A 190 2.78 10.20 -7.10
CA LEU A 190 1.51 10.47 -6.43
C LEU A 190 1.29 11.97 -6.23
N GLN A 191 2.31 12.70 -5.77
CA GLN A 191 2.22 14.15 -5.61
C GLN A 191 1.95 14.86 -6.94
N ALA A 192 2.64 14.46 -8.01
CA ALA A 192 2.41 15.03 -9.35
C ALA A 192 1.02 14.67 -9.91
N LEU A 193 0.51 13.47 -9.62
CA LEU A 193 -0.84 13.07 -9.97
C LEU A 193 -1.87 13.95 -9.25
N ASP A 194 -1.72 14.13 -7.94
CA ASP A 194 -2.65 14.94 -7.13
C ASP A 194 -2.65 16.41 -7.57
N GLY A 195 -1.48 16.98 -7.85
CA GLY A 195 -1.40 18.32 -8.45
C GLY A 195 -2.08 18.41 -9.82
N SER A 196 -1.87 17.42 -10.69
CA SER A 196 -2.55 17.39 -11.99
C SER A 196 -4.07 17.22 -11.88
N LEU A 197 -4.56 16.43 -10.91
CA LEU A 197 -5.99 16.25 -10.65
C LEU A 197 -6.62 17.50 -10.03
N ALA A 198 -5.85 18.29 -9.28
CA ALA A 198 -6.25 19.59 -8.78
C ALA A 198 -6.22 20.70 -9.86
N GLY A 199 -5.81 20.38 -11.09
CA GLY A 199 -5.74 21.34 -12.20
C GLY A 199 -4.46 22.18 -12.25
N ALA A 200 -3.45 21.85 -11.43
CA ALA A 200 -2.18 22.55 -11.46
C ALA A 200 -1.45 22.35 -12.80
N SER A 201 -0.83 23.41 -13.28
CA SER A 201 0.03 23.36 -14.45
C SER A 201 1.28 22.52 -14.18
N LEU A 202 1.95 22.04 -15.25
CA LEU A 202 3.20 21.31 -15.10
C LEU A 202 4.28 22.12 -14.34
N ARG A 203 4.24 23.46 -14.45
CA ARG A 203 5.18 24.33 -13.75
C ARG A 203 4.89 24.36 -12.26
N GLU A 204 3.64 24.56 -11.87
CA GLU A 204 3.23 24.54 -10.45
C GLU A 204 3.52 23.18 -9.81
N VAL A 205 3.25 22.08 -10.54
CA VAL A 205 3.65 20.73 -10.08
C VAL A 205 5.17 20.63 -9.89
N ALA A 206 5.96 21.25 -10.77
CA ALA A 206 7.42 21.27 -10.62
C ALA A 206 7.86 22.05 -9.37
N GLU A 207 7.22 23.19 -9.10
CA GLU A 207 7.49 24.04 -7.94
C GLU A 207 7.15 23.30 -6.63
N GLY A 208 6.01 22.60 -6.57
CA GLY A 208 5.62 21.81 -5.40
C GLY A 208 6.51 20.57 -5.18
N VAL A 209 6.91 19.87 -6.24
CA VAL A 209 7.68 18.61 -6.12
C VAL A 209 9.18 18.86 -5.93
N PHE A 210 9.75 19.86 -6.62
CA PHE A 210 11.20 20.09 -6.69
C PHE A 210 11.64 21.44 -6.10
N GLY A 211 10.71 22.30 -5.70
CA GLY A 211 10.99 23.64 -5.18
C GLY A 211 11.10 24.69 -6.28
N THR A 212 10.84 25.94 -5.90
CA THR A 212 10.90 27.12 -6.77
C THR A 212 12.28 27.34 -7.37
N ASP A 213 13.34 27.17 -6.57
CA ASP A 213 14.72 27.38 -7.01
C ASP A 213 15.12 26.44 -8.15
N ALA A 214 14.66 25.18 -8.11
CA ALA A 214 14.90 24.21 -9.16
C ALA A 214 14.19 24.61 -10.47
N VAL A 215 12.99 25.17 -10.37
CA VAL A 215 12.20 25.65 -11.51
C VAL A 215 12.83 26.89 -12.12
N VAL A 216 13.26 27.87 -11.31
CA VAL A 216 13.96 29.07 -11.79
C VAL A 216 15.21 28.71 -12.59
N LYS A 217 15.98 27.71 -12.13
CA LYS A 217 17.24 27.28 -12.77
C LYS A 217 17.05 26.37 -13.99
N GLY A 218 15.89 25.70 -14.12
CA GLY A 218 15.77 24.53 -15.01
C GLY A 218 14.49 24.44 -15.84
N TRP A 219 13.61 25.44 -15.80
CA TRP A 219 12.32 25.42 -16.50
C TRP A 219 12.37 26.11 -17.86
N TYR A 220 12.71 25.33 -18.88
CA TYR A 220 12.73 25.76 -20.29
C TYR A 220 11.92 24.79 -21.16
N ALA A 221 11.62 25.18 -22.41
CA ALA A 221 10.80 24.38 -23.32
C ALA A 221 11.33 22.94 -23.49
N ASP A 222 12.64 22.80 -23.67
CA ASP A 222 13.35 21.51 -23.80
C ASP A 222 14.07 21.08 -22.51
N GLY A 223 13.75 21.71 -21.38
CA GLY A 223 14.39 21.46 -20.09
C GLY A 223 14.11 20.05 -19.54
N GLY A 224 15.15 19.42 -18.98
CA GLY A 224 15.06 18.10 -18.34
C GLY A 224 14.01 18.03 -17.23
N LEU A 225 13.83 19.14 -16.47
CA LEU A 225 12.85 19.24 -15.38
C LEU A 225 11.42 19.16 -15.88
N ARG A 226 11.07 19.94 -16.92
CA ARG A 226 9.74 19.90 -17.55
C ARG A 226 9.41 18.51 -18.07
N SER A 227 10.38 17.88 -18.75
CA SER A 227 10.23 16.50 -19.22
C SER A 227 10.07 15.48 -18.09
N ARG A 228 10.79 15.66 -16.97
CA ARG A 228 10.66 14.81 -15.77
C ARG A 228 9.27 14.91 -15.14
N VAL A 229 8.76 16.12 -14.93
CA VAL A 229 7.41 16.34 -14.36
C VAL A 229 6.34 15.76 -15.28
N ARG A 230 6.44 16.00 -16.59
CA ARG A 230 5.54 15.40 -17.57
C ARG A 230 5.52 13.86 -17.50
N ARG A 231 6.67 13.22 -17.30
CA ARG A 231 6.75 11.75 -17.11
C ARG A 231 6.11 11.30 -15.80
N LEU A 232 6.29 12.05 -14.70
CA LEU A 232 5.64 11.73 -13.43
C LEU A 232 4.12 11.80 -13.54
N VAL A 233 3.57 12.88 -14.10
CA VAL A 233 2.12 13.03 -14.31
C VAL A 233 1.58 11.91 -15.20
N ARG A 234 2.22 11.64 -16.36
CA ARG A 234 1.81 10.55 -17.26
C ARG A 234 1.82 9.20 -16.55
N ARG A 235 2.88 8.91 -15.77
CA ARG A 235 2.99 7.66 -15.01
C ARG A 235 1.88 7.54 -13.97
N GLY A 236 1.59 8.60 -13.23
CA GLY A 236 0.51 8.61 -12.23
C GLY A 236 -0.85 8.36 -12.85
N LEU A 237 -1.16 9.02 -13.97
CA LEU A 237 -2.40 8.80 -14.72
C LEU A 237 -2.52 7.35 -15.23
N THR A 238 -1.43 6.78 -15.76
CA THR A 238 -1.42 5.38 -16.21
C THR A 238 -1.66 4.40 -15.06
N LEU A 239 -1.06 4.66 -13.89
CA LEU A 239 -1.27 3.80 -12.71
C LEU A 239 -2.69 3.92 -12.17
N MET A 240 -3.23 5.14 -12.07
CA MET A 240 -4.62 5.37 -11.68
C MET A 240 -5.59 4.66 -12.64
N ARG A 241 -5.40 4.80 -13.96
CA ARG A 241 -6.28 4.23 -15.02
C ARG A 241 -5.97 2.76 -15.33
N GLY A 242 -5.89 1.93 -14.29
CA GLY A 242 -5.77 0.49 -14.41
C GLY A 242 -4.36 -0.07 -14.20
N GLY A 243 -3.30 0.75 -14.28
CA GLY A 243 -1.94 0.29 -13.99
C GLY A 243 -1.74 -0.19 -12.54
N TYR A 244 -2.56 0.29 -11.60
CA TYR A 244 -2.60 -0.18 -10.21
C TYR A 244 -2.83 -1.69 -10.10
N ARG A 245 -3.52 -2.30 -11.08
CA ARG A 245 -3.75 -3.74 -11.10
C ARG A 245 -2.47 -4.55 -11.14
N ARG A 246 -1.42 -4.04 -11.80
CA ARG A 246 -0.10 -4.69 -11.83
C ARG A 246 0.59 -4.60 -10.47
N LEU A 247 0.41 -3.48 -9.75
CA LEU A 247 0.89 -3.33 -8.37
C LEU A 247 0.13 -4.26 -7.43
N ALA A 248 -1.19 -4.37 -7.62
CA ALA A 248 -2.06 -5.27 -6.88
C ALA A 248 -1.97 -6.75 -7.32
N GLN A 249 -1.22 -7.04 -8.38
CA GLN A 249 -1.08 -8.37 -8.99
C GLN A 249 -2.43 -9.02 -9.32
N LEU A 250 -3.37 -8.20 -9.78
CA LEU A 250 -4.65 -8.63 -10.32
C LEU A 250 -4.45 -9.09 -11.77
N LYS A 251 -4.99 -10.26 -12.11
CA LYS A 251 -5.04 -10.77 -13.48
C LYS A 251 -6.14 -10.07 -14.28
#